data_AF-A0A1Z4R669-F1
#
_entry.id   AF-A0A1Z4R669-F1
#
_cell.length_a   1.000
_cell.length_b   1.000
_cell.length_c   1.000
_cell.angle_alpha   90.00
_cell.angle_beta   90.00
_cell.angle_gamma   90.00
#
_symmetry.space_group_name_H-M   'P 1'
#
loop_
_entity.id
_entity.type
_entity.pdbx_description
1 polymer ?
#
loop_
_entity_poly.entity_id
_entity_poly.type
_entity_poly.pdbx_seq_one_letter_code
_entity_poly.pdbx_strand_id
1 'polypeptide(L)' 'MRESVIYQDIQQEAAISMLTRLLRRKVGTVPPALLVQIQSLPLNQMEDLGEALLDFNGLADLEAWLAQNQG' A
#
# COMPACT_ATOMS: atom_id res chain seq x y z
N MET A 1 -3.05 1.14 28.83
CA MET A 1 -2.81 0.63 27.45
C MET A 1 -4.04 0.87 26.57
N ARG A 2 -4.38 2.14 26.27
CA ARG A 2 -5.40 2.53 25.28
C ARG A 2 -4.88 3.53 24.25
N GLU A 3 -3.71 4.12 24.51
CA GLU A 3 -3.05 5.04 23.59
C GLU A 3 -2.52 4.32 22.34
N SER A 4 -2.01 3.09 22.45
CA SER A 4 -1.31 2.41 21.35
C SER A 4 -2.15 2.09 20.10
N VAL A 5 -3.47 1.90 20.21
CA VAL A 5 -4.32 1.53 19.05
C VAL A 5 -4.65 2.76 18.20
N ILE A 6 -4.87 3.91 18.84
CA ILE A 6 -5.19 5.17 18.12
C ILE A 6 -3.98 5.63 17.31
N TYR A 7 -2.76 5.49 17.85
CA TYR A 7 -1.54 5.85 17.11
C TYR A 7 -1.31 4.94 15.90
N GLN A 8 -1.61 3.64 16.00
CA GLN A 8 -1.46 2.72 14.87
C GLN A 8 -2.45 3.03 13.74
N ASP A 9 -3.70 3.37 14.08
CA ASP A 9 -4.73 3.73 13.12
C ASP A 9 -4.35 5.00 12.32
N ILE A 10 -3.87 6.04 13.01
CA ILE A 10 -3.39 7.27 12.38
C ILE A 10 -2.22 7.02 11.42
N GLN A 11 -1.28 6.14 11.79
CA GLN A 11 -0.15 5.79 10.92
C GLN A 11 -0.60 5.01 9.68
N GLN A 12 -1.55 4.10 9.85
CA GLN A 12 -2.09 3.31 8.75
C GLN A 12 -2.85 4.19 7.75
N GLU A 13 -3.69 5.13 8.23
CA GLU A 13 -4.37 6.10 7.36
C GLU A 13 -3.37 6.96 6.58
N ALA A 14 -2.31 7.42 7.24
CA ALA A 14 -1.24 8.20 6.60
C ALA A 14 -0.51 7.40 5.52
N ALA A 15 -0.17 6.13 5.80
CA ALA A 15 0.45 5.22 4.85
C ALA A 15 -0.45 4.96 3.63
N ILE A 16 -1.74 4.66 3.83
CA ILE A 16 -2.71 4.44 2.75
C ILE A 16 -2.83 5.68 1.85
N SER A 17 -2.91 6.87 2.45
CA SER A 17 -2.98 8.14 1.71
C SER A 17 -1.73 8.37 0.86
N MET A 18 -0.55 8.08 1.42
CA MET A 18 0.72 8.18 0.70
C MET A 18 0.80 7.18 -0.46
N LEU A 19 0.51 5.90 -0.19
CA LEU A 19 0.51 4.85 -1.20
C LEU A 19 -0.46 5.16 -2.33
N THR A 20 -1.69 5.60 -2.03
CA THR A 20 -2.67 5.97 -3.05
C THR A 20 -2.15 7.04 -4.01
N ARG A 21 -1.43 8.04 -3.48
CA ARG A 21 -0.82 9.11 -4.31
C ARG A 21 0.34 8.60 -5.16
N LEU A 22 1.18 7.72 -4.60
CA LEU A 22 2.31 7.11 -5.33
C LEU A 22 1.81 6.18 -6.43
N LEU A 23 0.82 5.35 -6.11
CA LEU A 23 0.17 4.44 -7.03
C LEU A 23 -0.38 5.19 -8.25
N ARG A 24 -1.10 6.29 -8.01
CA ARG A 24 -1.62 7.13 -9.10
C ARG A 24 -0.52 7.72 -10.00
N ARG A 25 0.67 7.98 -9.45
CA ARG A 25 1.81 8.57 -10.18
C ARG A 25 2.64 7.54 -10.94
N LYS A 26 2.86 6.36 -10.35
CA LYS A 26 3.73 5.31 -10.87
C LYS A 26 2.99 4.29 -11.71
N VAL A 27 1.82 3.87 -11.25
CA VAL A 27 1.02 2.81 -11.85
C VAL A 27 -0.20 3.32 -12.61
N GLY A 28 -0.61 4.57 -12.36
CA GLY A 28 -1.75 5.18 -13.01
C GLY A 28 -3.08 4.76 -12.38
N THR A 29 -4.01 4.27 -13.19
CA THR A 29 -5.33 3.87 -12.70
C THR A 29 -5.24 2.51 -12.01
N VAL A 30 -5.44 2.49 -10.70
CA VAL A 30 -5.46 1.25 -9.92
C VAL A 30 -6.90 0.75 -9.77
N PRO A 31 -7.20 -0.52 -10.08
CA PRO A 31 -8.50 -1.12 -9.86
C PRO A 31 -8.93 -1.07 -8.38
N PRO A 32 -10.22 -0.84 -8.08
CA PRO A 32 -10.71 -0.83 -6.70
C PRO A 32 -10.39 -2.11 -5.90
N ALA A 33 -10.37 -3.27 -6.56
CA ALA A 33 -10.02 -4.54 -5.93
C ALA A 33 -8.59 -4.55 -5.36
N LEU A 34 -7.62 -3.98 -6.09
CA LEU A 34 -6.24 -3.89 -5.61
C LEU A 34 -6.12 -2.86 -4.48
N LEU A 35 -6.89 -1.76 -4.52
CA LEU A 35 -6.92 -0.80 -3.41
C LEU A 35 -7.46 -1.43 -2.12
N VAL A 36 -8.45 -2.32 -2.19
CA VAL A 36 -8.95 -3.06 -1.02
C VAL A 36 -7.88 -4.00 -0.46
N GLN A 37 -7.12 -4.68 -1.33
CA GLN A 37 -6.00 -5.53 -0.92
C GLN A 37 -4.92 -4.71 -0.20
N ILE A 38 -4.54 -3.56 -0.77
CA ILE A 38 -3.52 -2.66 -0.19
C ILE A 38 -3.97 -2.13 1.18
N GLN A 39 -5.24 -1.78 1.35
CA GLN A 39 -5.78 -1.33 2.65
C GLN A 39 -5.78 -2.43 3.72
N SER A 40 -5.76 -3.70 3.30
CA SER A 40 -5.73 -4.86 4.19
C SER A 40 -4.31 -5.28 4.58
N LEU A 41 -3.28 -4.67 3.98
CA LEU A 41 -1.89 -4.98 4.31
C LEU A 41 -1.53 -4.47 5.72
N PRO A 42 -0.68 -5.19 6.46
CA PRO A 42 -0.12 -4.66 7.69
C PRO A 42 0.83 -3.49 7.38
N LEU A 43 1.02 -2.58 8.35
CA LEU A 43 1.79 -1.34 8.16
C LEU A 43 3.19 -1.57 7.60
N ASN A 44 3.90 -2.61 8.05
CA ASN A 44 5.23 -2.94 7.54
C ASN A 44 5.22 -3.28 6.04
N GLN A 45 4.23 -4.05 5.57
CA GLN A 45 4.11 -4.33 4.13
C GLN A 45 3.68 -3.09 3.33
N MET A 46 2.95 -2.15 3.95
CA MET A 46 2.66 -0.86 3.32
C MET A 46 3.93 -0.02 3.14
N GLU A 47 4.84 -0.02 4.11
CA GLU A 47 6.14 0.64 4.01
C GLU A 47 7.00 -0.01 2.90
N ASP A 48 7.08 -1.34 2.88
CA ASP A 48 7.80 -2.11 1.84
C ASP A 48 7.24 -1.85 0.44
N LEU A 49 5.90 -1.80 0.29
CA LEU A 49 5.25 -1.42 -0.96
C LEU A 49 5.62 0.00 -1.39
N GLY A 50 5.78 0.92 -0.45
CA GLY A 50 6.18 2.30 -0.71
C GLY A 50 7.56 2.40 -1.37
N GLU A 51 8.51 1.59 -0.92
CA GLU A 51 9.85 1.48 -1.51
C GLU A 51 9.79 0.79 -2.88
N ALA A 52 9.12 -0.36 -2.97
CA ALA A 52 9.00 -1.11 -4.23
C ALA A 52 8.33 -0.30 -5.35
N LEU A 53 7.36 0.56 -5.01
CA LEU A 53 6.69 1.47 -5.95
C LEU A 53 7.66 2.41 -6.70
N LEU A 54 8.85 2.66 -6.15
CA LEU A 54 9.85 3.49 -6.81
C LEU A 54 10.39 2.82 -8.08
N ASP A 55 10.43 1.48 -8.11
CA ASP A 55 10.94 0.67 -9.20
C ASP A 55 9.86 0.17 -10.18
N PHE A 56 8.57 0.41 -9.87
CA PHE A 56 7.47 -0.03 -10.73
C PHE A 56 7.42 0.77 -12.04
N ASN A 57 7.15 0.04 -13.13
CA ASN A 57 6.95 0.54 -14.48
C ASN A 57 5.47 0.52 -14.90
N GLY A 58 4.61 -0.19 -14.17
CA GLY A 58 3.18 -0.23 -14.48
C GLY A 58 2.39 -1.21 -13.62
N LEU A 59 1.12 -1.40 -13.98
CA LEU A 59 0.14 -2.10 -13.14
C LEU A 59 0.53 -3.56 -12.88
N ALA A 60 1.15 -4.20 -13.86
CA ALA A 60 1.63 -5.56 -13.75
C ALA A 60 2.65 -5.74 -12.61
N ASP A 61 3.50 -4.75 -12.33
CA ASP A 61 4.47 -4.83 -11.24
C ASP A 61 3.78 -4.79 -9.87
N LEU A 62 2.72 -3.97 -9.74
CA LEU A 62 1.88 -3.93 -8.54
C LEU A 62 1.15 -5.26 -8.33
N GLU A 63 0.55 -5.82 -9.38
CA GLU A 63 -0.13 -7.12 -9.32
C GLU A 63 0.84 -8.24 -8.92
N ALA A 64 2.04 -8.26 -9.53
CA ALA A 64 3.07 -9.24 -9.22
C ALA A 64 3.59 -9.10 -7.78
N TRP A 65 3.77 -7.87 -7.29
CA TRP A 65 4.20 -7.61 -5.91
C TRP A 65 3.12 -8.07 -4.92
N LEU A 66 1.86 -7.71 -5.14
CA LEU A 66 0.75 -8.11 -4.27
C LEU A 66 0.60 -9.64 -4.22
N ALA A 67 0.74 -10.33 -5.35
CA ALA A 67 0.69 -11.80 -5.39
C ALA A 67 1.82 -12.48 -4.60
N GLN A 68 3.00 -11.85 -4.50
CA GLN A 68 4.14 -12.37 -3.74
C GLN A 68 4.05 -12.09 -2.24
N ASN A 69 3.36 -11.03 -1.84
CA ASN A 69 3.32 -10.53 -0.46
C ASN A 69 1.97 -10.76 0.24
N GLN A 70 1.01 -11.44 -0.41
CA GLN A 70 -0.29 -11.82 0.16
C GLN A 70 -0.27 -13.12 1.00
N GLY A 71 0.90 -13.55 1.47
CA GLY A 71 1.10 -14.75 2.30
C GLY A 71 1.54 -14.42 3.72
#